data_AF-A0A1A3BLC0-F1
#
_entry.id   AF-A0A1A3BLC0-F1
#
_cell.length_a   1.000
_cell.length_b   1.000
_cell.length_c   1.000
_cell.angle_alpha   90.00
_cell.angle_beta   90.00
_cell.angle_gamma   90.00
#
_symmetry.space_group_name_H-M   'P 1'
#
loop_
_entity.id
_entity.type
_entity.pdbx_description
1 polymer ?
#
loop_
_entity_poly.entity_id
_entity_poly.type
_entity_poly.pdbx_seq_one_letter_code
_entity_poly.pdbx_strand_id
1 'polypeptide(L)'
;MAIGLFAEPCVLWSGFDPSVVARSYAQFAGILAGFAFVVINLVLDRAYRRRGDSRVLDPREAQHENQVGIALVCAFLGLILTTLRYSLLAGESGCALTEGRAASAAVLAAVSLAASVYMLLYAVVQFFSGTSALLVKHCVFILAVVAPALAVAFVEQTLGHLALALGNPETRQPLQPLWDQANHFSTLIPVAITCVSAVIWVAGIKRRRSEAPLSSTARRFQSLVPYTTIVLAIAVTMRSVALLGYANPAVHISPTEAWLWVSLLALTLLLQSAALSFQRGVEVPFPGSTTVAAQAA
;
A
#
# COMPACT_ATOMS: atom_id res chain seq x y z
N MET A 1 -27.67 43.65 -23.26
CA MET A 1 -26.24 43.38 -23.47
C MET A 1 -25.74 42.71 -22.19
N ALA A 2 -25.82 41.38 -22.13
CA ALA A 2 -25.44 40.62 -20.95
C ALA A 2 -23.90 40.54 -20.91
N ILE A 3 -23.31 41.18 -19.92
CA ILE A 3 -21.88 41.09 -19.63
C ILE A 3 -21.62 39.64 -19.25
N GLY A 4 -20.82 38.95 -20.05
CA GLY A 4 -20.36 37.60 -19.73
C GLY A 4 -19.70 37.62 -18.35
N LEU A 5 -20.26 36.87 -17.42
CA LEU A 5 -19.57 36.46 -16.19
C LEU A 5 -18.34 35.68 -16.62
N PHE A 6 -17.21 36.36 -16.77
CA PHE A 6 -15.91 35.69 -16.78
C PHE A 6 -15.84 34.92 -15.47
N ALA A 7 -15.74 33.59 -15.54
CA ALA A 7 -15.50 32.77 -14.36
C ALA A 7 -14.27 33.34 -13.64
N GLU A 8 -14.41 33.66 -12.36
CA GLU A 8 -13.30 34.18 -11.58
C GLU A 8 -12.12 33.21 -11.66
N PRO A 9 -10.89 33.70 -11.89
CA PRO A 9 -9.74 32.82 -11.98
C PRO A 9 -9.51 32.15 -10.62
N CYS A 10 -9.62 30.83 -10.57
CA CYS A 10 -9.30 30.03 -9.40
C CYS A 10 -7.78 30.05 -9.16
N VAL A 11 -7.32 30.99 -8.33
CA VAL A 11 -5.90 31.16 -7.99
C VAL A 11 -5.51 30.19 -6.89
N LEU A 12 -4.50 29.34 -7.16
CA LEU A 12 -3.93 28.41 -6.20
C LEU A 12 -3.03 29.13 -5.20
N TRP A 13 -3.62 29.57 -4.08
CA TRP A 13 -2.93 30.38 -3.06
C TRP A 13 -1.85 29.62 -2.29
N SER A 14 -1.99 28.30 -2.14
CA SER A 14 -1.03 27.45 -1.42
C SER A 14 0.28 27.21 -2.20
N GLY A 15 0.29 27.51 -3.51
CA GLY A 15 1.42 27.24 -4.41
C GLY A 15 1.70 25.75 -4.66
N PHE A 16 0.96 24.83 -4.03
CA PHE A 16 1.13 23.39 -4.19
C PHE A 16 0.06 22.81 -5.12
N ASP A 17 0.49 22.34 -6.29
CA ASP A 17 -0.38 21.71 -7.28
C ASP A 17 -0.28 20.16 -7.19
N PRO A 18 -1.30 19.47 -6.65
CA PRO A 18 -1.29 18.02 -6.55
C PRO A 18 -1.30 17.30 -7.91
N SER A 19 -1.77 17.95 -8.99
CA SER A 19 -1.83 17.34 -10.33
C SER A 19 -0.43 17.12 -10.93
N VAL A 20 0.51 18.04 -10.64
CA VAL A 20 1.89 17.95 -11.12
C VAL A 20 2.59 16.76 -10.48
N VAL A 21 2.48 16.62 -9.17
CA VAL A 21 3.10 15.50 -8.42
C VAL A 21 2.43 14.17 -8.76
N ALA A 22 1.11 14.18 -9.00
CA ALA A 22 0.35 13.01 -9.41
C ALA A 22 0.93 12.34 -10.67
N ARG A 23 1.45 13.12 -11.63
CA ARG A 23 2.09 12.56 -12.84
C ARG A 23 3.27 11.65 -12.50
N SER A 24 4.12 12.07 -11.57
CA SER A 24 5.27 11.28 -11.11
C SER A 24 4.83 10.03 -10.35
N TYR A 25 3.80 10.13 -9.51
CA TYR A 25 3.26 8.96 -8.81
C TYR A 25 2.55 7.97 -9.74
N ALA A 26 1.89 8.44 -10.79
CA ALA A 26 1.31 7.58 -11.83
C ALA A 26 2.41 6.76 -12.53
N GLN A 27 3.49 7.43 -12.96
CA GLN A 27 4.63 6.76 -13.60
C GLN A 27 5.28 5.75 -12.65
N PHE A 28 5.54 6.14 -11.41
CA PHE A 28 6.11 5.27 -10.40
C PHE A 28 5.25 4.02 -10.14
N ALA A 29 3.94 4.19 -9.95
CA ALA A 29 3.00 3.09 -9.76
C ALA A 29 2.95 2.16 -10.99
N GLY A 30 2.98 2.72 -12.20
CA GLY A 30 2.97 1.97 -13.45
C GLY A 30 4.25 1.13 -13.62
N ILE A 31 5.41 1.70 -13.28
CA ILE A 31 6.70 0.98 -13.29
C ILE A 31 6.67 -0.19 -12.30
N LEU A 32 6.19 0.03 -11.08
CA LEU A 32 6.05 -1.04 -10.08
C LEU A 32 5.07 -2.13 -10.53
N ALA A 33 3.97 -1.77 -11.20
CA ALA A 33 3.05 -2.73 -11.79
C ALA A 33 3.74 -3.58 -12.88
N GLY A 34 4.57 -2.95 -13.72
CA GLY A 34 5.40 -3.65 -14.70
C GLY A 34 6.35 -4.65 -14.06
N PHE A 35 7.04 -4.27 -12.98
CA PHE A 35 7.88 -5.19 -12.21
C PHE A 35 7.06 -6.36 -11.63
N ALA A 36 5.90 -6.08 -11.02
CA ALA A 36 5.02 -7.11 -10.49
C ALA A 36 4.62 -8.12 -11.59
N PHE A 37 4.26 -7.62 -12.78
CA PHE A 37 3.91 -8.46 -13.93
C PHE A 37 5.07 -9.37 -14.38
N VAL A 38 6.30 -8.84 -14.44
CA VAL A 38 7.48 -9.67 -14.76
C VAL A 38 7.67 -10.77 -13.72
N VAL A 39 7.58 -10.45 -12.42
CA VAL A 39 7.74 -11.45 -11.36
C VAL A 39 6.63 -12.50 -11.40
N ILE A 40 5.39 -12.11 -11.71
CA ILE A 40 4.28 -13.07 -11.92
C ILE A 40 4.64 -14.07 -13.03
N ASN A 41 5.14 -13.60 -14.17
CA ASN A 41 5.55 -14.48 -15.26
C ASN A 41 6.68 -15.43 -14.86
N LEU A 42 7.67 -14.95 -14.09
CA LEU A 42 8.74 -15.81 -13.57
C LEU A 42 8.22 -16.89 -12.63
N VAL A 43 7.26 -16.56 -11.77
CA VAL A 43 6.62 -17.54 -10.87
C VAL A 43 5.83 -18.57 -11.68
N LEU A 44 5.09 -18.13 -12.71
CA LEU A 44 4.34 -19.03 -13.59
C LEU A 44 5.25 -19.92 -14.43
N ASP A 45 6.34 -19.40 -15.01
CA ASP A 45 7.33 -20.18 -15.77
C ASP A 45 8.00 -21.22 -14.87
N ARG A 46 8.41 -20.84 -13.66
CA ARG A 46 8.94 -21.77 -12.65
C ARG A 46 7.93 -22.88 -12.32
N ALA A 47 6.65 -22.53 -12.12
CA ALA A 47 5.60 -23.50 -11.86
C ALA A 47 5.36 -24.43 -13.06
N TYR A 48 5.43 -23.90 -14.28
CA TYR A 48 5.27 -24.66 -15.52
C TYR A 48 6.40 -25.66 -15.74
N ARG A 49 7.66 -25.22 -15.64
CA ARG A 49 8.85 -26.09 -15.80
C ARG A 49 8.83 -27.23 -14.77
N ARG A 50 8.46 -26.94 -13.53
CA ARG A 50 8.39 -27.94 -12.44
C ARG A 50 7.32 -29.01 -12.65
N ARG A 51 6.23 -28.72 -13.37
CA ARG A 51 5.25 -29.75 -13.75
C ARG A 51 5.84 -30.82 -14.67
N GLY A 52 6.89 -30.50 -15.43
CA GLY A 52 7.62 -31.47 -16.25
C GLY A 52 8.54 -32.39 -15.43
N ASP A 53 9.06 -31.93 -14.30
CA ASP A 53 10.11 -32.61 -13.53
C ASP A 53 9.62 -33.76 -12.61
N SER A 54 8.32 -34.09 -12.61
CA SER A 54 7.71 -35.19 -11.78
C SER A 54 7.99 -35.14 -10.27
N ARG A 55 8.62 -34.06 -9.76
CA ARG A 55 8.94 -33.90 -8.34
C ARG A 55 7.67 -33.54 -7.56
N VAL A 56 7.30 -34.39 -6.60
CA VAL A 56 6.20 -34.12 -5.66
C VAL A 56 6.62 -32.97 -4.74
N LEU A 57 5.93 -31.83 -4.82
CA LEU A 57 6.17 -30.69 -3.93
C LEU A 57 5.70 -31.03 -2.51
N ASP A 58 6.45 -30.55 -1.52
CA ASP A 58 5.94 -30.49 -0.15
C ASP A 58 4.67 -29.60 -0.16
N PRO A 59 3.53 -30.04 0.42
CA PRO A 59 2.32 -29.23 0.53
C PRO A 59 2.57 -27.82 1.11
N ARG A 60 3.63 -27.64 1.90
CA ARG A 60 4.05 -26.32 2.41
C ARG A 60 4.61 -25.41 1.32
N GLU A 61 5.44 -25.93 0.41
CA GLU A 61 6.04 -25.16 -0.70
C GLU A 61 4.97 -24.76 -1.72
N ALA A 62 4.05 -25.68 -2.07
CA ALA A 62 2.99 -25.41 -3.04
C ALA A 62 2.02 -24.32 -2.54
N GLN A 63 1.72 -24.34 -1.25
CA GLN A 63 0.87 -23.32 -0.64
C GLN A 63 1.58 -21.95 -0.60
N HIS A 64 2.88 -21.94 -0.31
CA HIS A 64 3.69 -20.72 -0.31
C HIS A 64 3.73 -20.07 -1.70
N GLU A 65 3.99 -20.85 -2.75
CA GLU A 65 3.98 -20.37 -4.14
C GLU A 65 2.61 -19.77 -4.53
N ASN A 66 1.50 -20.42 -4.14
CA ASN A 66 0.16 -19.89 -4.37
C ASN A 66 -0.09 -18.56 -3.63
N GLN A 67 0.35 -18.44 -2.37
CA GLN A 67 0.21 -17.22 -1.59
C GLN A 67 1.02 -16.06 -2.19
N VAL A 68 2.25 -16.34 -2.64
CA VAL A 68 3.09 -15.37 -3.37
C VAL A 68 2.39 -14.93 -4.66
N GLY A 69 1.88 -15.86 -5.45
CA GLY A 69 1.16 -15.55 -6.69
C GLY A 69 -0.06 -14.66 -6.46
N ILE A 70 -0.91 -15.00 -5.47
CA ILE A 70 -2.08 -14.19 -5.10
C ILE A 70 -1.65 -12.78 -4.66
N ALA A 71 -0.64 -12.68 -3.79
CA ALA A 71 -0.11 -11.42 -3.33
C ALA A 71 0.39 -10.53 -4.47
N LEU A 72 1.13 -11.10 -5.44
CA LEU A 72 1.61 -10.39 -6.62
C LEU A 72 0.46 -9.90 -7.50
N VAL A 73 -0.56 -10.73 -7.75
CA VAL A 73 -1.72 -10.34 -8.56
C VAL A 73 -2.50 -9.22 -7.87
N CYS A 74 -2.71 -9.31 -6.55
CA CYS A 74 -3.34 -8.24 -5.77
C CYS A 74 -2.54 -6.93 -5.83
N ALA A 75 -1.22 -7.00 -5.67
CA ALA A 75 -0.34 -5.84 -5.79
C ALA A 75 -0.38 -5.22 -7.20
N PHE A 76 -0.30 -6.05 -8.24
CA PHE A 76 -0.38 -5.64 -9.63
C PHE A 76 -1.69 -4.91 -9.94
N LEU A 77 -2.83 -5.50 -9.58
CA LEU A 77 -4.14 -4.87 -9.79
C LEU A 77 -4.27 -3.55 -9.00
N GLY A 78 -3.83 -3.53 -7.74
CA GLY A 78 -3.85 -2.32 -6.92
C GLY A 78 -2.97 -1.20 -7.50
N LEU A 79 -1.79 -1.54 -8.03
CA LEU A 79 -0.89 -0.57 -8.69
C LEU A 79 -1.45 -0.07 -10.02
N ILE A 80 -2.13 -0.90 -10.81
CA ILE A 80 -2.84 -0.44 -12.03
C ILE A 80 -3.93 0.55 -11.66
N LEU A 81 -4.79 0.21 -10.69
CA LEU A 81 -5.87 1.11 -10.25
C LEU A 81 -5.30 2.44 -9.74
N THR A 82 -4.21 2.37 -8.98
CA THR A 82 -3.50 3.55 -8.48
C THR A 82 -2.88 4.37 -9.62
N THR A 83 -2.31 3.73 -10.63
CA THR A 83 -1.74 4.40 -11.81
C THR A 83 -2.81 5.16 -12.58
N LEU A 84 -3.97 4.53 -12.81
CA LEU A 84 -5.12 5.17 -13.45
C LEU A 84 -5.62 6.36 -12.62
N ARG A 85 -5.66 6.23 -11.29
CA ARG A 85 -6.07 7.30 -10.38
C ARG A 85 -5.16 8.51 -10.43
N TYR A 86 -3.86 8.30 -10.29
CA TYR A 86 -2.91 9.39 -10.38
C TYR A 86 -2.84 9.99 -11.79
N SER A 87 -3.07 9.20 -12.84
CA SER A 87 -3.19 9.72 -14.21
C SER A 87 -4.40 10.64 -14.37
N LEU A 88 -5.55 10.26 -13.80
CA LEU A 88 -6.76 11.11 -13.81
C LEU A 88 -6.55 12.39 -12.98
N LEU A 89 -5.94 12.27 -11.80
CA LEU A 89 -5.58 13.41 -10.96
C LEU A 89 -4.57 14.33 -11.65
N ALA A 90 -3.65 13.80 -12.46
CA ALA A 90 -2.71 14.61 -13.23
C ALA A 90 -3.38 15.41 -14.37
N GLY A 91 -4.62 15.06 -14.72
CA GLY A 91 -5.46 15.82 -15.66
C GLY A 91 -6.36 16.85 -14.98
N GLU A 92 -6.38 16.93 -13.64
CA GLU A 92 -7.14 17.94 -12.89
C GLU A 92 -6.54 19.33 -13.09
N SER A 93 -7.41 20.34 -13.22
CA SER A 93 -6.99 21.73 -13.42
C SER A 93 -8.06 22.72 -12.94
N GLY A 94 -7.66 23.98 -12.81
CA GLY A 94 -8.57 25.08 -12.44
C GLY A 94 -9.16 24.92 -11.03
N CYS A 95 -10.45 25.20 -10.89
CA CYS A 95 -11.13 25.27 -9.59
C CYS A 95 -11.15 23.95 -8.82
N ALA A 96 -10.99 22.81 -9.51
CA ALA A 96 -10.86 21.52 -8.84
C ALA A 96 -9.60 21.40 -7.97
N LEU A 97 -8.55 22.18 -8.27
CA LEU A 97 -7.33 22.27 -7.47
C LEU A 97 -7.52 23.11 -6.20
N THR A 98 -8.32 24.17 -6.30
CA THR A 98 -8.52 25.14 -5.22
C THR A 98 -9.69 24.80 -4.29
N GLU A 99 -10.69 24.09 -4.78
CA GLU A 99 -11.91 23.75 -4.00
C GLU A 99 -11.82 22.38 -3.30
N GLY A 100 -10.65 21.75 -3.32
CA GLY A 100 -10.36 20.56 -2.51
C GLY A 100 -10.68 19.20 -3.14
N ARG A 101 -11.32 19.14 -4.32
CA ARG A 101 -11.55 17.86 -5.03
C ARG A 101 -10.25 17.15 -5.39
N ALA A 102 -9.31 17.85 -6.03
CA ALA A 102 -8.05 17.26 -6.45
C ALA A 102 -7.22 16.80 -5.24
N ALA A 103 -7.19 17.59 -4.17
CA ALA A 103 -6.52 17.20 -2.92
C ALA A 103 -7.19 15.98 -2.26
N SER A 104 -8.52 15.89 -2.27
CA SER A 104 -9.26 14.72 -1.78
C SER A 104 -8.95 13.46 -2.60
N ALA A 105 -8.90 13.59 -3.92
CA ALA A 105 -8.51 12.51 -4.81
C ALA A 105 -7.05 12.08 -4.58
N ALA A 106 -6.16 13.03 -4.25
CA ALA A 106 -4.76 12.75 -3.92
C ALA A 106 -4.64 11.91 -2.63
N VAL A 107 -5.39 12.24 -1.57
CA VAL A 107 -5.40 11.44 -0.33
C VAL A 107 -5.85 10.00 -0.60
N LEU A 108 -6.95 9.82 -1.34
CA LEU A 108 -7.44 8.49 -1.69
C LEU A 108 -6.43 7.72 -2.57
N ALA A 109 -5.84 8.37 -3.58
CA ALA A 109 -4.81 7.74 -4.41
C ALA A 109 -3.54 7.38 -3.60
N ALA A 110 -3.19 8.17 -2.59
CA ALA A 110 -2.08 7.87 -1.68
C ALA A 110 -2.35 6.63 -0.83
N VAL A 111 -3.57 6.47 -0.32
CA VAL A 111 -3.98 5.25 0.40
C VAL A 111 -3.86 4.01 -0.48
N SER A 112 -4.38 4.07 -1.71
CA SER A 112 -4.32 2.93 -2.64
C SER A 112 -2.87 2.59 -3.03
N LEU A 113 -2.03 3.61 -3.25
CA LEU A 113 -0.60 3.45 -3.52
C LEU A 113 0.12 2.77 -2.36
N ALA A 114 -0.02 3.32 -1.15
CA ALA A 114 0.63 2.80 0.04
C ALA A 114 0.27 1.34 0.30
N ALA A 115 -1.02 0.99 0.20
CA ALA A 115 -1.51 -0.38 0.33
C ALA A 115 -0.91 -1.31 -0.74
N SER A 116 -0.89 -0.88 -2.01
CA SER A 116 -0.44 -1.72 -3.13
C SER A 116 1.08 -1.91 -3.15
N VAL A 117 1.84 -0.87 -2.82
CA VAL A 117 3.30 -0.93 -2.67
C VAL A 117 3.68 -1.83 -1.50
N TYR A 118 3.00 -1.70 -0.36
CA TYR A 118 3.22 -2.61 0.77
C TYR A 118 2.94 -4.07 0.37
N MET A 119 1.85 -4.32 -0.36
CA MET A 119 1.51 -5.65 -0.84
C MET A 119 2.54 -6.21 -1.83
N LEU A 120 3.10 -5.36 -2.70
CA LEU A 120 4.19 -5.75 -3.59
C LEU A 120 5.44 -6.14 -2.79
N LEU A 121 5.84 -5.32 -1.81
CA LEU A 121 6.97 -5.61 -0.94
C LEU A 121 6.74 -6.91 -0.17
N TYR A 122 5.54 -7.13 0.35
CA TYR A 122 5.15 -8.40 0.97
C TYR A 122 5.39 -9.58 0.03
N ALA A 123 4.90 -9.49 -1.21
CA ALA A 123 5.07 -10.57 -2.18
C ALA A 123 6.54 -10.85 -2.48
N VAL A 124 7.36 -9.79 -2.61
CA VAL A 124 8.81 -9.88 -2.84
C VAL A 124 9.52 -10.54 -1.65
N VAL A 125 9.19 -10.17 -0.40
CA VAL A 125 9.78 -10.80 0.79
C VAL A 125 9.42 -12.28 0.87
N GLN A 126 8.18 -12.65 0.57
CA GLN A 126 7.76 -14.06 0.51
C GLN A 126 8.45 -14.80 -0.65
N PHE A 127 8.70 -14.15 -1.78
CA PHE A 127 9.45 -14.76 -2.88
C PHE A 127 10.87 -15.15 -2.44
N PHE A 128 11.54 -14.31 -1.64
CA PHE A 128 12.88 -14.59 -1.11
C PHE A 128 12.91 -15.61 0.04
N SER A 129 11.81 -15.83 0.76
CA SER A 129 11.79 -16.70 1.95
C SER A 129 12.23 -18.14 1.69
N GLY A 130 12.17 -18.60 0.43
CA GLY A 130 12.66 -19.92 0.03
C GLY A 130 14.15 -20.00 -0.33
N THR A 131 14.90 -18.89 -0.31
CA THR A 131 16.26 -18.82 -0.86
C THR A 131 17.36 -18.52 0.17
N SER A 132 17.17 -17.56 1.07
CA SER A 132 18.20 -17.15 2.05
C SER A 132 17.59 -16.73 3.38
N ALA A 133 17.87 -17.48 4.45
CA ALA A 133 17.33 -17.21 5.79
C ALA A 133 17.77 -15.86 6.37
N LEU A 134 19.02 -15.45 6.12
CA LEU A 134 19.57 -14.19 6.66
C LEU A 134 18.97 -12.97 5.97
N LEU A 135 18.90 -12.97 4.63
CA LEU A 135 18.28 -11.89 3.87
C LEU A 135 16.81 -11.71 4.26
N VAL A 136 16.10 -12.83 4.35
CA VAL A 136 14.66 -12.85 4.66
C VAL A 136 14.39 -12.29 6.04
N LYS A 137 15.21 -12.62 7.05
CA LYS A 137 15.06 -12.05 8.40
C LYS A 137 15.11 -10.51 8.38
N HIS A 138 16.05 -9.92 7.64
CA HIS A 138 16.15 -8.46 7.52
C HIS A 138 15.01 -7.85 6.71
N CYS A 139 14.65 -8.47 5.57
CA CYS A 139 13.55 -8.01 4.75
C CYS A 139 12.19 -8.06 5.49
N VAL A 140 11.92 -9.15 6.21
CA VAL A 140 10.70 -9.28 7.00
C VAL A 140 10.71 -8.26 8.16
N PHE A 141 11.84 -7.99 8.80
CA PHE A 141 11.92 -6.94 9.83
C PHE A 141 11.58 -5.55 9.26
N ILE A 142 12.20 -5.16 8.15
CA ILE A 142 11.93 -3.88 7.48
C ILE A 142 10.46 -3.79 7.11
N LEU A 143 9.90 -4.85 6.51
CA LEU A 143 8.52 -4.87 6.07
C LEU A 143 7.51 -4.88 7.23
N ALA A 144 7.76 -5.64 8.29
CA ALA A 144 6.82 -5.77 9.41
C ALA A 144 6.89 -4.58 10.37
N VAL A 145 8.05 -3.91 10.50
CA VAL A 145 8.27 -2.87 11.51
C VAL A 145 8.34 -1.47 10.90
N VAL A 146 9.11 -1.28 9.83
CA VAL A 146 9.42 0.06 9.29
C VAL A 146 8.42 0.47 8.22
N ALA A 147 8.12 -0.42 7.27
CA ALA A 147 7.26 -0.11 6.13
C ALA A 147 5.84 0.35 6.49
N PRO A 148 5.15 -0.18 7.53
CA PRO A 148 3.81 0.28 7.90
C PRO A 148 3.80 1.75 8.33
N ALA A 149 4.81 2.15 9.11
CA ALA A 149 4.94 3.53 9.60
C ALA A 149 5.25 4.49 8.45
N LEU A 150 6.16 4.12 7.53
CA LEU A 150 6.46 4.92 6.34
C LEU A 150 5.23 5.08 5.43
N ALA A 151 4.48 4.01 5.23
CA ALA A 151 3.28 4.02 4.40
C ALA A 151 2.19 4.93 4.98
N VAL A 152 1.98 4.91 6.31
CA VAL A 152 1.01 5.81 6.96
C VAL A 152 1.51 7.24 6.97
N ALA A 153 2.78 7.50 7.29
CA ALA A 153 3.37 8.83 7.24
C ALA A 153 3.24 9.48 5.85
N PHE A 154 3.45 8.69 4.79
CA PHE A 154 3.25 9.13 3.41
C PHE A 154 1.82 9.62 3.15
N VAL A 155 0.80 8.89 3.63
CA VAL A 155 -0.60 9.31 3.46
C VAL A 155 -0.93 10.51 4.36
N GLU A 156 -0.42 10.57 5.58
CA GLU A 156 -0.63 11.70 6.48
C GLU A 156 -0.12 13.02 5.90
N GLN A 157 1.00 13.00 5.18
CA GLN A 157 1.50 14.20 4.46
C GLN A 157 0.46 14.75 3.47
N THR A 158 -0.36 13.88 2.86
CA THR A 158 -1.43 14.32 1.96
C THR A 158 -2.60 15.00 2.69
N LEU A 159 -2.79 14.75 3.99
CA LEU A 159 -3.80 15.45 4.80
C LEU A 159 -3.43 16.93 4.99
N GLY A 160 -2.14 17.26 5.12
CA GLY A 160 -1.68 18.64 5.16
C GLY A 160 -2.01 19.40 3.87
N HIS A 161 -1.81 18.75 2.72
CA HIS A 161 -2.20 19.30 1.42
C HIS A 161 -3.73 19.47 1.29
N LEU A 162 -4.51 18.51 1.80
CA LEU A 162 -5.97 18.64 1.87
C LEU A 162 -6.41 19.82 2.75
N ALA A 163 -5.80 19.99 3.92
CA ALA A 163 -6.11 21.11 4.80
C ALA A 163 -5.79 22.47 4.17
N LEU A 164 -4.70 22.57 3.39
CA LEU A 164 -4.40 23.78 2.61
C LEU A 164 -5.43 24.00 1.49
N ALA A 165 -5.85 22.96 0.78
CA ALA A 165 -6.84 23.09 -0.29
C ALA A 165 -8.23 23.47 0.24
N LEU A 166 -8.62 23.01 1.43
CA LEU A 166 -9.88 23.36 2.09
C LEU A 166 -9.81 24.63 2.96
N GLY A 167 -8.66 25.30 2.96
CA GLY A 167 -8.45 26.52 3.74
C GLY A 167 -9.19 27.74 3.19
N ASN A 168 -9.17 28.84 3.95
CA ASN A 168 -9.74 30.09 3.49
C ASN A 168 -8.75 30.82 2.55
N PRO A 169 -9.08 31.04 1.27
CA PRO A 169 -8.18 31.68 0.31
C PRO A 169 -7.94 33.17 0.61
N GLU A 170 -8.89 33.86 1.26
CA GLU A 170 -8.77 35.29 1.59
C GLU A 170 -7.76 35.52 2.72
N THR A 171 -7.85 34.72 3.79
CA THR A 171 -6.93 34.81 4.93
C THR A 171 -5.66 34.00 4.74
N ARG A 172 -5.58 33.17 3.69
CA ARG A 172 -4.50 32.22 3.41
C ARG A 172 -4.20 31.30 4.59
N GLN A 173 -5.24 30.89 5.29
CA GLN A 173 -5.14 29.98 6.42
C GLN A 173 -5.65 28.59 6.02
N PRO A 174 -4.94 27.51 6.38
CA PRO A 174 -5.42 26.15 6.16
C PRO A 174 -6.69 25.90 6.97
N LEU A 175 -7.36 24.78 6.70
CA LEU A 175 -8.44 24.28 7.54
C LEU A 175 -7.86 23.86 8.90
N GLN A 176 -7.88 24.81 9.84
CA GLN A 176 -7.18 24.73 11.12
C GLN A 176 -7.33 23.41 11.89
N PRO A 177 -8.55 22.86 12.13
CA PRO A 177 -8.66 21.62 12.90
C PRO A 177 -7.98 20.43 12.20
N LEU A 178 -8.03 20.35 10.87
CA LEU A 178 -7.38 19.27 10.12
C LEU A 178 -5.86 19.49 10.07
N TRP A 179 -5.42 20.73 9.86
CA TRP A 179 -4.00 21.10 9.81
C TRP A 179 -3.29 20.84 11.14
N ASP A 180 -3.89 21.29 12.24
CA ASP A 180 -3.32 21.12 13.59
C ASP A 180 -3.27 19.65 13.97
N GLN A 181 -4.32 18.87 13.68
CA GLN A 181 -4.34 17.43 13.89
C GLN A 181 -3.29 16.72 13.02
N ALA A 182 -3.22 17.01 11.72
CA ALA A 182 -2.27 16.39 10.81
C ALA A 182 -0.82 16.66 11.27
N ASN A 183 -0.50 17.91 11.65
CA ASN A 183 0.84 18.25 12.13
C ASN A 183 1.15 17.59 13.48
N HIS A 184 0.22 17.64 14.44
CA HIS A 184 0.42 17.02 15.75
C HIS A 184 0.63 15.50 15.64
N PHE A 185 -0.17 14.84 14.80
CA PHE A 185 -0.13 13.38 14.65
C PHE A 185 0.92 12.87 13.65
N SER A 186 1.43 13.72 12.75
CA SER A 186 2.44 13.35 11.72
C SER A 186 3.67 12.64 12.27
N THR A 187 4.04 12.91 13.52
CA THR A 187 5.16 12.24 14.20
C THR A 187 4.67 11.15 15.15
N LEU A 188 3.56 11.38 15.86
CA LEU A 188 3.05 10.47 16.87
C LEU A 188 2.50 9.16 16.30
N ILE A 189 1.74 9.20 15.19
CA ILE A 189 1.12 8.01 14.61
C ILE A 189 2.19 7.07 14.01
N PRO A 190 3.15 7.53 13.18
CA PRO A 190 4.20 6.65 12.67
C PRO A 190 5.06 6.04 13.78
N VAL A 191 5.37 6.80 14.83
CA VAL A 191 6.09 6.28 16.01
C VAL A 191 5.25 5.22 16.72
N ALA A 192 3.97 5.47 16.98
CA ALA A 192 3.07 4.51 17.61
C ALA A 192 2.93 3.22 16.78
N ILE A 193 2.77 3.33 15.46
CA ILE A 193 2.71 2.18 14.55
C ILE A 193 4.03 1.39 14.60
N THR A 194 5.18 2.09 14.55
CA THR A 194 6.49 1.43 14.66
C THR A 194 6.62 0.67 15.98
N CYS A 195 6.22 1.28 17.10
CA CYS A 195 6.25 0.64 18.41
C CYS A 195 5.33 -0.59 18.46
N VAL A 196 4.08 -0.47 18.00
CA VAL A 196 3.12 -1.58 17.96
C VAL A 196 3.63 -2.71 17.07
N SER A 197 4.12 -2.39 15.87
CA SER A 197 4.71 -3.36 14.96
C SER A 197 5.96 -4.02 15.54
N ALA A 198 6.81 -3.29 16.26
CA ALA A 198 7.98 -3.86 16.94
C ALA A 198 7.56 -4.84 18.06
N VAL A 199 6.53 -4.50 18.85
CA VAL A 199 5.98 -5.40 19.88
C VAL A 199 5.42 -6.67 19.25
N ILE A 200 4.63 -6.53 18.18
CA ILE A 200 4.08 -7.66 17.40
C ILE A 200 5.22 -8.53 16.84
N TRP A 201 6.27 -7.90 16.30
CA TRP A 201 7.45 -8.57 15.77
C TRP A 201 8.17 -9.38 16.85
N VAL A 202 8.40 -8.80 18.03
CA VAL A 202 9.06 -9.48 19.16
C VAL A 202 8.20 -10.64 19.68
N ALA A 203 6.89 -10.43 19.84
CA ALA A 203 5.95 -11.47 20.26
C ALA A 203 5.92 -12.65 19.28
N GLY A 204 6.14 -12.39 17.98
CA GLY A 204 6.16 -13.39 16.92
C GLY A 204 7.43 -14.25 16.82
N ILE A 205 8.53 -13.92 17.50
CA ILE A 205 9.84 -14.58 17.33
C ILE A 205 9.74 -16.11 17.50
N LYS A 206 9.09 -16.57 18.57
CA LYS A 206 8.94 -18.01 18.85
C LYS A 206 8.16 -18.74 17.74
N ARG A 207 7.18 -18.09 17.12
CA ARG A 207 6.41 -18.67 16.02
C ARG A 207 7.21 -18.71 14.72
N ARG A 208 7.97 -17.66 14.38
CA ARG A 208 8.76 -17.61 13.13
C ARG A 208 9.85 -18.66 13.07
N ARG A 209 10.45 -18.99 14.22
CA ARG A 209 11.49 -20.03 14.34
C ARG A 209 10.95 -21.45 14.49
N SER A 210 9.64 -21.63 14.63
CA SER A 210 9.04 -22.95 14.83
C SER A 210 8.91 -23.70 13.50
N GLU A 211 9.35 -24.96 13.47
CA GLU A 211 9.20 -25.90 12.36
C GLU A 211 7.85 -26.64 12.38
N ALA A 212 7.05 -26.47 13.45
CA ALA A 212 5.80 -27.19 13.63
C ALA A 212 4.78 -26.85 12.53
N PRO A 213 3.99 -27.84 12.06
CA PRO A 213 3.01 -27.62 10.99
C PRO A 213 2.02 -26.51 11.35
N LEU A 214 1.65 -25.71 10.34
CA LEU A 214 0.69 -24.62 10.49
C LEU A 214 -0.69 -25.17 10.87
N SER A 215 -1.30 -24.61 11.93
CA SER A 215 -2.71 -24.87 12.22
C SER A 215 -3.60 -24.36 11.07
N SER A 216 -4.73 -25.01 10.84
CA SER A 216 -5.68 -24.64 9.77
C SER A 216 -6.18 -23.20 9.90
N THR A 217 -6.31 -22.70 11.14
CA THR A 217 -6.74 -21.33 11.45
C THR A 217 -5.70 -20.29 11.05
N ALA A 218 -4.42 -20.50 11.36
CA ALA A 218 -3.33 -19.62 10.95
C ALA A 218 -3.19 -19.57 9.42
N ARG A 219 -3.46 -20.70 8.77
CA ARG A 219 -3.45 -20.83 7.31
C ARG A 219 -4.50 -19.95 6.65
N ARG A 220 -5.76 -20.02 7.13
CA ARG A 220 -6.87 -19.20 6.61
C ARG A 220 -6.60 -17.71 6.82
N PHE A 221 -6.06 -17.34 7.98
CA PHE A 221 -5.74 -15.96 8.27
C PHE A 221 -4.72 -15.40 7.27
N GLN A 222 -3.63 -16.11 7.01
CA GLN A 222 -2.60 -15.68 6.04
C GLN A 222 -3.12 -15.59 4.61
N SER A 223 -4.01 -16.50 4.20
CA SER A 223 -4.60 -16.41 2.86
C SER A 223 -5.52 -15.20 2.68
N LEU A 224 -6.13 -14.69 3.76
CA LEU A 224 -7.06 -13.56 3.68
C LEU A 224 -6.35 -12.20 3.60
N VAL A 225 -5.11 -12.11 4.07
CA VAL A 225 -4.38 -10.83 4.17
C VAL A 225 -4.24 -10.11 2.83
N PRO A 226 -3.78 -10.75 1.72
CA PRO A 226 -3.69 -10.07 0.42
C PRO A 226 -5.04 -9.55 -0.09
N TYR A 227 -6.13 -10.25 0.26
CA TYR A 227 -7.48 -9.82 -0.12
C TYR A 227 -7.91 -8.56 0.63
N THR A 228 -7.50 -8.37 1.88
CA THR A 228 -7.83 -7.14 2.62
C THR A 228 -7.24 -5.89 1.97
N THR A 229 -6.00 -5.96 1.47
CA THR A 229 -5.35 -4.86 0.74
C THR A 229 -6.02 -4.52 -0.57
N ILE A 230 -6.39 -5.52 -1.38
CA ILE A 230 -7.07 -5.25 -2.65
C ILE A 230 -8.50 -4.75 -2.42
N VAL A 231 -9.20 -5.25 -1.39
CA VAL A 231 -10.52 -4.73 -1.00
C VAL A 231 -10.41 -3.27 -0.58
N LEU A 232 -9.38 -2.89 0.20
CA LEU A 232 -9.13 -1.50 0.55
C LEU A 232 -8.85 -0.65 -0.70
N ALA A 233 -7.98 -1.10 -1.60
CA ALA A 233 -7.65 -0.39 -2.83
C ALA A 233 -8.89 -0.20 -3.74
N ILE A 234 -9.72 -1.24 -3.87
CA ILE A 234 -10.99 -1.18 -4.61
C ILE A 234 -11.97 -0.24 -3.92
N ALA A 235 -12.14 -0.32 -2.60
CA ALA A 235 -13.08 0.53 -1.86
C ALA A 235 -12.73 2.01 -2.00
N VAL A 236 -11.45 2.36 -1.84
CA VAL A 236 -10.92 3.71 -2.04
C VAL A 236 -11.11 4.16 -3.50
N THR A 237 -10.88 3.26 -4.45
CA THR A 237 -11.15 3.53 -5.86
C THR A 237 -12.63 3.78 -6.09
N MET A 238 -13.54 2.94 -5.62
CA MET A 238 -14.97 3.14 -5.79
C MET A 238 -15.41 4.46 -5.15
N ARG A 239 -14.92 4.78 -3.95
CA ARG A 239 -15.19 6.07 -3.29
C ARG A 239 -14.72 7.27 -4.12
N SER A 240 -13.56 7.15 -4.75
CA SER A 240 -12.98 8.21 -5.57
C SER A 240 -13.66 8.36 -6.94
N VAL A 241 -14.26 7.32 -7.55
CA VAL A 241 -15.03 7.47 -8.81
C VAL A 241 -16.48 7.85 -8.55
N ALA A 242 -17.15 7.19 -7.59
CA ALA A 242 -18.59 7.31 -7.42
C ALA A 242 -19.00 8.65 -6.82
N LEU A 243 -18.17 9.20 -5.93
CA LEU A 243 -18.56 10.33 -5.10
C LEU A 243 -17.70 11.58 -5.33
N LEU A 244 -16.49 11.50 -5.89
CA LEU A 244 -15.75 12.69 -6.39
C LEU A 244 -16.07 12.92 -7.86
N GLY A 245 -17.35 13.14 -8.17
CA GLY A 245 -17.81 13.32 -9.55
C GLY A 245 -17.14 14.52 -10.24
N TYR A 246 -16.74 14.36 -11.50
CA TYR A 246 -16.03 15.39 -12.27
C TYR A 246 -16.85 16.66 -12.53
N ALA A 247 -18.18 16.60 -12.35
CA ALA A 247 -19.09 17.70 -12.64
C ALA A 247 -19.03 18.84 -11.60
N ASN A 248 -18.59 18.58 -10.38
CA ASN A 248 -18.57 19.59 -9.31
C ASN A 248 -17.17 19.68 -8.66
N PRO A 249 -16.44 20.79 -8.87
CA PRO A 249 -15.10 20.99 -8.30
C PRO A 249 -15.09 21.12 -6.77
N ALA A 250 -16.22 21.46 -6.15
CA ALA A 250 -16.35 21.62 -4.70
C ALA A 250 -16.56 20.31 -3.96
N VAL A 251 -16.71 19.17 -4.65
CA VAL A 251 -16.94 17.89 -3.97
C VAL A 251 -15.63 17.35 -3.44
N HIS A 252 -15.53 17.25 -2.11
CA HIS A 252 -14.35 16.82 -1.38
C HIS A 252 -14.71 15.78 -0.31
N ILE A 253 -13.70 15.10 0.23
CA ILE A 253 -13.88 14.24 1.41
C ILE A 253 -13.87 15.11 2.67
N SER A 254 -14.67 14.75 3.67
CA SER A 254 -14.62 15.45 4.96
C SER A 254 -13.33 15.12 5.71
N PRO A 255 -12.88 15.99 6.64
CA PRO A 255 -11.73 15.70 7.50
C PRO A 255 -11.86 14.38 8.27
N THR A 256 -13.06 14.07 8.75
CA THR A 256 -13.34 12.81 9.46
C THR A 256 -13.22 11.60 8.56
N GLU A 257 -13.69 11.72 7.31
CA GLU A 257 -13.55 10.67 6.31
C GLU A 257 -12.09 10.45 5.93
N ALA A 258 -11.30 11.52 5.78
CA ALA A 258 -9.88 11.41 5.48
C ALA A 258 -9.12 10.62 6.57
N TRP A 259 -9.37 10.92 7.84
CA TRP A 259 -8.82 10.16 8.98
C TRP A 259 -9.31 8.71 9.04
N LEU A 260 -10.55 8.44 8.63
CA LEU A 260 -11.07 7.08 8.54
C LEU A 260 -10.27 6.25 7.54
N TRP A 261 -9.94 6.80 6.36
CA TRP A 261 -9.13 6.10 5.36
C TRP A 261 -7.69 5.83 5.84
N VAL A 262 -7.07 6.81 6.53
CA VAL A 262 -5.76 6.61 7.17
C VAL A 262 -5.82 5.51 8.23
N SER A 263 -6.86 5.50 9.06
CA SER A 263 -7.07 4.48 10.10
C SER A 263 -7.28 3.09 9.51
N LEU A 264 -8.06 2.97 8.44
CA LEU A 264 -8.28 1.70 7.73
C LEU A 264 -6.99 1.17 7.09
N LEU A 265 -6.18 2.06 6.51
CA LEU A 265 -4.86 1.71 6.00
C LEU A 265 -3.96 1.21 7.14
N ALA A 266 -3.82 1.98 8.22
CA ALA A 266 -3.00 1.61 9.37
C ALA A 266 -3.40 0.25 9.95
N LEU A 267 -4.70 0.01 10.15
CA LEU A 267 -5.23 -1.26 10.64
C LEU A 267 -4.89 -2.41 9.69
N THR A 268 -5.06 -2.19 8.37
CA THR A 268 -4.75 -3.19 7.36
C THR A 268 -3.26 -3.53 7.37
N LEU A 269 -2.38 -2.53 7.41
CA LEU A 269 -0.92 -2.73 7.44
C LEU A 269 -0.45 -3.40 8.74
N LEU A 270 -1.06 -3.06 9.89
CA LEU A 270 -0.80 -3.75 11.17
C LEU A 270 -1.26 -5.21 11.11
N LEU A 271 -2.41 -5.50 10.49
CA LEU A 271 -2.88 -6.86 10.27
C LEU A 271 -1.89 -7.67 9.42
N GLN A 272 -1.36 -7.07 8.36
CA GLN A 272 -0.36 -7.70 7.50
C GLN A 272 0.97 -7.92 8.25
N SER A 273 1.39 -6.92 9.03
CA SER A 273 2.59 -6.99 9.87
C SER A 273 2.48 -8.09 10.92
N ALA A 274 1.30 -8.24 11.52
CA ALA A 274 1.01 -9.35 12.43
C ALA A 274 1.02 -10.70 11.71
N ALA A 275 0.41 -10.80 10.53
CA ALA A 275 0.41 -12.02 9.74
C ALA A 275 1.84 -12.50 9.40
N LEU A 276 2.70 -11.58 8.97
CA LEU A 276 4.14 -11.83 8.75
C LEU A 276 4.85 -12.24 10.03
N SER A 277 4.65 -11.48 11.10
CA SER A 277 5.32 -11.69 12.38
C SER A 277 4.98 -13.04 13.00
N PHE A 278 3.78 -13.56 12.77
CA PHE A 278 3.32 -14.85 13.28
C PHE A 278 3.35 -15.99 12.26
N GLN A 279 3.88 -15.76 11.06
CA GLN A 279 4.01 -16.80 10.05
C GLN A 279 5.08 -17.81 10.48
N ARG A 280 4.70 -19.08 10.56
CA ARG A 280 5.58 -20.15 11.04
C ARG A 280 6.63 -20.51 10.00
N GLY A 281 7.86 -20.65 10.47
CA GLY A 281 9.00 -21.13 9.69
C GLY A 281 9.37 -20.25 8.49
N VAL A 282 9.04 -18.96 8.49
CA VAL A 282 9.54 -18.00 7.49
C VAL A 282 11.06 -17.87 7.53
N GLU A 283 11.64 -18.03 8.73
CA GLU A 283 13.09 -17.97 8.95
C GLU A 283 13.76 -19.35 8.76
N VAL A 284 13.00 -20.41 8.42
CA VAL A 284 13.51 -21.78 8.25
C VAL A 284 13.53 -22.13 6.76
N PRO A 285 14.71 -22.44 6.17
CA PRO A 285 14.81 -22.85 4.77
C PRO A 285 13.96 -24.09 4.46
N PHE A 286 13.47 -24.19 3.23
CA PHE A 286 12.81 -25.43 2.78
C PHE A 286 13.84 -26.57 2.68
N PRO A 287 13.49 -27.80 3.06
CA PRO A 287 14.41 -28.94 3.11
C PRO A 287 15.06 -29.30 1.75
N GLY A 288 14.52 -28.81 0.63
CA GLY A 288 15.09 -28.97 -0.70
C GLY A 288 16.09 -27.90 -1.15
N SER A 289 16.40 -26.90 -0.32
CA SER A 289 17.33 -25.79 -0.66
C SER A 289 18.79 -26.07 -0.26
N THR A 290 19.02 -27.02 0.64
CA THR A 290 20.36 -27.39 1.15
C THR A 290 21.11 -28.36 0.22
N THR A 291 20.42 -29.08 -0.66
CA THR A 291 21.07 -30.04 -1.58
C THR A 291 21.96 -29.39 -2.64
N VAL A 292 21.72 -28.13 -3.01
CA VAL A 292 22.58 -27.42 -3.97
C VAL A 292 23.88 -26.95 -3.32
N ALA A 293 23.86 -26.58 -2.04
CA ALA A 293 25.07 -26.19 -1.32
C ALA A 293 25.99 -27.39 -1.00
N ALA A 294 25.42 -28.59 -0.81
CA ALA A 294 26.17 -29.81 -0.54
C ALA A 294 26.74 -30.50 -1.79
N GLN A 295 26.31 -30.10 -3.00
CA GLN A 295 26.88 -30.59 -4.27
C GLN A 295 27.94 -29.65 -4.87
N ALA A 296 28.18 -28.49 -4.26
CA ALA A 296 29.15 -27.49 -4.70
C ALA A 296 30.38 -27.39 -3.77
N ALA A 297 30.52 -28.31 -2.80
CA ALA A 297 31.68 -28.46 -1.92
C ALA A 297 32.31 -29.84 -2.14
#